data_AF-A0A0D0E6V9-F1
#
_entry.id   AF-A0A0D0E6V9-F1
#
_cell.length_a   1.000
_cell.length_b   1.000
_cell.length_c   1.000
_cell.angle_alpha   90.00
_cell.angle_beta   90.00
_cell.angle_gamma   90.00
#
_symmetry.space_group_name_H-M   'P 1'
#
loop_
_entity.id
_entity.type
_entity.pdbx_description
1 polymer ?
#
loop_
_entity_poly.entity_id
_entity_poly.type
_entity_poly.pdbx_seq_one_letter_code
_entity_poly.pdbx_strand_id
1 'polypeptide(L)'
;MYLNHGCCINEYMLELYFPWVHGVDKPKACKLLYPDDPQDDPYAMELMLEIISLGHPNPRETSLCVEGCPTDPDTLVDFRAIGLLGHVLDNLLQPFINVHLTLSKQVVCLSCFAHLLYASYQDQHHHLMPNQLYYDSQSIVKTTVMNIAKQQKLDSNSAFSFLNLSDDALELLFTFLCMSGGHNNAVNYRQAVDWLGAAHNIGGVFARQPDLAHGHHCLNLS
;
A
#
# COMPACT_ATOMS: atom_id res chain seq x y z
N MET A 1 15.57 -5.29 3.35
CA MET A 1 15.29 -4.35 4.45
C MET A 1 15.87 -4.89 5.74
N TYR A 2 16.70 -4.13 6.47
CA TYR A 2 17.27 -4.60 7.74
C TYR A 2 16.35 -4.24 8.92
N LEU A 3 15.96 -5.22 9.73
CA LEU A 3 15.10 -5.07 10.91
C LEU A 3 15.64 -5.89 12.09
N ASN A 4 15.21 -5.52 13.31
CA ASN A 4 15.46 -6.29 14.54
C ASN A 4 16.94 -6.67 14.74
N HIS A 5 17.80 -5.67 14.95
CA HIS A 5 19.26 -5.85 15.13
C HIS A 5 20.01 -6.39 13.91
N GLY A 6 19.56 -6.04 12.70
CA GLY A 6 20.29 -6.31 11.46
C GLY A 6 19.91 -7.60 10.73
N CYS A 7 18.75 -8.21 11.05
CA CYS A 7 18.19 -9.27 10.20
C CYS A 7 17.74 -8.66 8.86
N CYS A 8 18.31 -9.15 7.76
CA CYS A 8 17.99 -8.68 6.42
C CYS A 8 16.79 -9.46 5.87
N ILE A 9 15.63 -8.83 5.84
CA ILE A 9 14.48 -9.33 5.08
C ILE A 9 14.78 -9.11 3.61
N ASN A 10 14.92 -10.19 2.86
CA ASN A 10 15.14 -10.21 1.42
C ASN A 10 14.11 -11.12 0.74
N GLU A 11 14.11 -11.12 -0.59
CA GLU A 11 13.20 -11.88 -1.41
C GLU A 11 13.30 -13.37 -1.13
N TYR A 12 14.53 -13.89 -0.96
CA TYR A 12 14.77 -15.29 -0.64
C TYR A 12 14.10 -15.74 0.67
N MET A 13 14.18 -14.91 1.71
CA MET A 13 13.55 -15.16 3.00
C MET A 13 12.02 -15.19 2.87
N LEU A 14 11.44 -14.27 2.09
CA LEU A 14 10.00 -14.25 1.82
C LEU A 14 9.56 -15.45 0.97
N GLU A 15 10.32 -15.85 -0.06
CA GLU A 15 10.06 -17.06 -0.85
C GLU A 15 10.04 -18.33 0.02
N LEU A 16 10.92 -18.40 1.03
CA LEU A 16 11.03 -19.53 1.93
C LEU A 16 9.80 -19.67 2.82
N TYR A 17 9.28 -18.55 3.34
CA TYR A 17 8.23 -18.54 4.37
C TYR A 17 6.82 -18.26 3.83
N PHE A 18 6.66 -17.66 2.65
CA PHE A 18 5.34 -17.45 2.02
C PHE A 18 4.50 -18.74 1.87
N PRO A 19 5.08 -19.91 1.54
CA PRO A 19 4.32 -21.17 1.53
C PRO A 19 3.69 -21.57 2.88
N TRP A 20 4.01 -20.88 3.97
CA TRP A 20 3.43 -21.12 5.30
C TRP A 20 2.15 -20.28 5.52
N VAL A 21 1.86 -19.31 4.65
CA VAL A 21 0.60 -18.58 4.63
C VAL A 21 -0.45 -19.40 3.88
N HIS A 22 -1.64 -19.52 4.45
CA HIS A 22 -2.72 -20.29 3.83
C HIS A 22 -3.12 -19.69 2.49
N GLY A 23 -3.01 -20.48 1.42
CA GLY A 23 -3.42 -20.07 0.06
C GLY A 23 -2.31 -19.42 -0.77
N VAL A 24 -1.08 -19.36 -0.25
CA VAL A 24 0.09 -18.91 -1.01
C VAL A 24 0.96 -20.11 -1.38
N ASP A 25 0.96 -20.49 -2.65
CA ASP A 25 1.87 -21.52 -3.18
C ASP A 25 3.16 -20.90 -3.73
N LYS A 26 4.15 -21.74 -4.07
CA LYS A 26 5.44 -21.26 -4.60
C LYS A 26 5.29 -20.42 -5.89
N PRO A 27 4.45 -20.79 -6.87
CA PRO A 27 4.17 -19.95 -8.03
C PRO A 27 3.60 -18.58 -7.65
N LYS A 28 2.61 -18.51 -6.76
CA LYS A 28 2.04 -17.24 -6.29
C LYS A 28 3.09 -16.40 -5.55
N ALA A 29 3.88 -17.00 -4.66
CA ALA A 29 4.97 -16.33 -3.95
C ALA A 29 6.00 -15.72 -4.91
N CYS A 30 6.41 -16.50 -5.92
CA CYS A 30 7.35 -16.04 -6.96
C CYS A 30 6.76 -14.87 -7.75
N LYS A 31 5.49 -14.99 -8.18
CA LYS A 31 4.82 -13.91 -8.88
C LYS A 31 4.79 -12.65 -8.00
N LEU A 32 4.49 -12.78 -6.69
CA LEU A 32 4.35 -11.67 -5.75
C LEU A 32 5.65 -10.89 -5.55
N LEU A 33 6.77 -11.59 -5.54
CA LEU A 33 8.09 -11.00 -5.33
C LEU A 33 8.72 -10.50 -6.63
N TYR A 34 8.32 -11.06 -7.77
CA TYR A 34 8.82 -10.71 -9.10
C TYR A 34 7.67 -10.38 -10.06
N PRO A 35 6.99 -9.24 -9.86
CA PRO A 35 5.92 -8.82 -10.76
C PRO A 35 6.45 -8.49 -12.16
N ASP A 36 5.61 -8.72 -13.17
CA ASP A 36 5.89 -8.31 -14.55
C ASP A 36 5.91 -6.77 -14.69
N ASP A 37 5.11 -6.07 -13.88
CA ASP A 37 5.05 -4.62 -13.80
C ASP A 37 5.24 -4.15 -12.33
N PRO A 38 6.40 -3.54 -12.00
CA PRO A 38 6.65 -2.98 -10.67
C PRO A 38 5.72 -1.81 -10.28
N GLN A 39 4.94 -1.25 -11.21
CA GLN A 39 3.98 -0.17 -10.97
C GLN A 39 2.53 -0.66 -10.78
N ASP A 40 2.31 -1.98 -10.71
CA ASP A 40 0.98 -2.55 -10.45
C ASP A 40 0.60 -2.42 -8.95
N ASP A 41 -0.11 -1.34 -8.63
CA ASP A 41 -0.53 -1.02 -7.26
C ASP A 41 -1.37 -2.13 -6.59
N PRO A 42 -2.41 -2.72 -7.23
CA PRO A 42 -3.10 -3.89 -6.69
C PRO A 42 -2.17 -5.02 -6.29
N TYR A 43 -1.12 -5.24 -7.08
CA TYR A 43 -0.17 -6.31 -6.84
C TYR A 43 0.75 -6.04 -5.65
N ALA A 44 1.23 -4.79 -5.53
CA ALA A 44 1.98 -4.34 -4.35
C ALA A 44 1.13 -4.43 -3.07
N MET A 45 -0.16 -4.12 -3.17
CA MET A 45 -1.12 -4.27 -2.07
C MET A 45 -1.30 -5.73 -1.65
N GLU A 46 -1.44 -6.65 -2.60
CA GLU A 46 -1.52 -8.09 -2.30
C GLU A 46 -0.25 -8.57 -1.57
N LEU A 47 0.93 -8.21 -2.07
CA LEU A 47 2.20 -8.55 -1.43
C LEU A 47 2.27 -8.08 0.03
N MET A 48 1.90 -6.81 0.29
CA MET A 48 1.91 -6.28 1.65
C MET A 48 0.94 -7.01 2.58
N LEU A 49 -0.26 -7.37 2.10
CA LEU A 49 -1.25 -8.13 2.86
C LEU A 49 -0.77 -9.56 3.20
N GLU A 50 -0.06 -10.21 2.27
CA GLU A 50 0.54 -11.53 2.52
C GLU A 50 1.69 -11.44 3.53
N ILE A 51 2.51 -10.39 3.49
CA ILE A 51 3.55 -10.14 4.51
C ILE A 51 2.93 -9.90 5.89
N ILE A 52 1.83 -9.13 5.97
CA ILE A 52 1.09 -8.91 7.22
C ILE A 52 0.56 -10.25 7.76
N SER A 53 -0.02 -11.07 6.89
CA SER A 53 -0.56 -12.39 7.25
C SER A 53 0.54 -13.32 7.77
N LEU A 54 1.72 -13.29 7.15
CA LEU A 54 2.90 -14.04 7.60
C LEU A 54 3.43 -13.54 8.96
N GLY A 55 3.38 -12.23 9.20
CA GLY A 55 3.81 -11.61 10.46
C GLY A 55 2.85 -11.81 11.63
N HIS A 56 1.59 -12.19 11.36
CA HIS A 56 0.54 -12.41 12.37
C HIS A 56 -0.13 -13.78 12.19
N PRO A 57 0.61 -14.89 12.33
CA PRO A 57 0.03 -16.23 12.18
C PRO A 57 -1.07 -16.44 13.22
N ASN A 58 -2.24 -16.87 12.76
CA ASN A 58 -3.43 -17.08 13.59
C ASN A 58 -3.12 -18.10 14.70
N PRO A 59 -3.20 -17.74 16.00
CA PRO A 59 -2.83 -18.66 17.09
C PRO A 59 -3.66 -19.96 17.11
N ARG A 60 -4.88 -19.89 16.58
CA ARG A 60 -5.83 -21.02 16.50
C ARG A 60 -5.48 -22.01 15.38
N GLU A 61 -4.80 -21.56 14.33
CA GLU A 61 -4.29 -22.44 13.26
C GLU A 61 -2.88 -22.94 13.60
N THR A 62 -2.10 -22.16 14.36
CA THR A 62 -0.84 -22.60 14.98
C THR A 62 -1.04 -23.69 16.05
N SER A 63 -2.28 -23.97 16.45
CA SER A 63 -2.64 -25.07 17.35
C SER A 63 -2.62 -26.44 16.66
N LEU A 64 -2.53 -26.49 15.33
CA LEU A 64 -1.89 -27.60 14.63
C LEU A 64 -0.40 -27.29 14.62
N CYS A 65 0.28 -27.63 15.72
CA CYS A 65 1.73 -27.80 15.67
C CYS A 65 2.01 -28.89 14.64
N VAL A 66 2.20 -28.47 13.39
CA VAL A 66 2.98 -29.20 12.40
C VAL A 66 4.31 -29.49 13.09
N GLU A 67 4.84 -30.69 12.86
CA GLU A 67 6.27 -30.97 13.00
C GLU A 67 7.07 -29.84 12.31
N GLY A 68 7.39 -28.76 13.02
CA GLY A 68 7.79 -27.51 12.37
C GLY A 68 7.53 -26.23 13.17
N CYS A 69 7.36 -26.32 14.50
CA CYS A 69 7.60 -25.15 15.35
C CYS A 69 9.01 -24.61 15.00
N PRO A 70 9.22 -23.29 14.82
CA PRO A 70 10.55 -22.73 14.61
C PRO A 70 11.38 -22.97 15.86
N THR A 71 11.96 -24.15 15.92
CA THR A 71 12.79 -24.66 17.02
C THR A 71 14.23 -24.17 16.82
N ASP A 72 14.55 -23.83 15.57
CA ASP A 72 15.79 -23.23 15.17
C ASP A 72 15.83 -21.72 15.52
N PRO A 73 16.88 -21.26 16.23
CA PRO A 73 17.02 -19.85 16.61
C PRO A 73 17.00 -18.88 15.43
N ASP A 74 17.54 -19.24 14.27
CA ASP A 74 17.62 -18.35 13.10
C ASP A 74 16.22 -18.11 12.53
N THR A 75 15.42 -19.18 12.41
CA THR A 75 14.01 -19.10 12.01
C THR A 75 13.21 -18.20 12.96
N LEU A 76 13.47 -18.24 14.26
CA LEU A 76 12.80 -17.36 15.22
C LEU A 76 13.17 -15.88 15.04
N VAL A 77 14.43 -15.59 14.72
CA VAL A 77 14.91 -14.22 14.43
C VAL A 77 14.24 -13.68 13.17
N ASP A 78 14.14 -14.50 12.14
CA ASP A 78 13.46 -14.20 10.88
C ASP A 78 11.99 -13.84 11.11
N PHE A 79 11.23 -14.68 11.83
CA PHE A 79 9.82 -14.41 12.14
C PHE A 79 9.61 -13.16 13.00
N ARG A 80 10.56 -12.81 13.88
CA ARG A 80 10.49 -11.54 14.62
C ARG A 80 10.68 -10.35 13.69
N ALA A 81 11.61 -10.43 12.74
CA ALA A 81 11.82 -9.38 11.75
C ALA A 81 10.59 -9.23 10.85
N ILE A 82 10.02 -10.33 10.35
CA ILE A 82 8.79 -10.34 9.54
C ILE A 82 7.61 -9.82 10.35
N GLY A 83 7.46 -10.23 11.62
CA GLY A 83 6.40 -9.74 12.50
C GLY A 83 6.47 -8.22 12.70
N LEU A 84 7.67 -7.66 12.84
CA LEU A 84 7.86 -6.21 12.91
C LEU A 84 7.50 -5.53 11.58
N LEU A 85 7.95 -6.07 10.43
CA LEU A 85 7.56 -5.56 9.12
C LEU A 85 6.04 -5.63 8.91
N GLY A 86 5.41 -6.74 9.26
CA GLY A 86 3.96 -6.94 9.21
C GLY A 86 3.23 -5.91 10.05
N HIS A 87 3.68 -5.64 11.28
CA HIS A 87 3.10 -4.58 12.11
C HIS A 87 3.25 -3.18 11.50
N VAL A 88 4.40 -2.88 10.88
CA VAL A 88 4.62 -1.59 10.19
C VAL A 88 3.64 -1.45 9.02
N LEU A 89 3.55 -2.49 8.17
CA LEU A 89 2.67 -2.48 7.00
C LEU A 89 1.19 -2.46 7.39
N ASP A 90 0.78 -3.20 8.42
CA ASP A 90 -0.60 -3.23 8.88
C ASP A 90 -1.05 -1.85 9.39
N ASN A 91 -0.20 -1.18 10.18
CA ASN A 91 -0.48 0.17 10.66
C ASN A 91 -0.46 1.23 9.54
N LEU A 92 0.24 0.97 8.43
CA LEU A 92 0.20 1.80 7.23
C LEU A 92 -1.10 1.58 6.44
N LEU A 93 -1.48 0.32 6.18
CA LEU A 93 -2.55 -0.02 5.24
C LEU A 93 -3.95 0.06 5.83
N GLN A 94 -4.17 -0.44 7.07
CA GLN A 94 -5.49 -0.48 7.70
C GLN A 94 -6.23 0.86 7.67
N PRO A 95 -5.58 2.03 7.90
CA PRO A 95 -6.23 3.33 7.78
C PRO A 95 -6.92 3.60 6.45
N PHE A 96 -6.42 3.03 5.35
CA PHE A 96 -6.91 3.29 3.99
C PHE A 96 -7.90 2.22 3.51
N ILE A 97 -7.70 0.96 3.89
CA ILE A 97 -8.52 -0.15 3.40
C ILE A 97 -9.69 -0.52 4.32
N ASN A 98 -9.62 -0.18 5.61
CA ASN A 98 -10.61 -0.59 6.60
C ASN A 98 -11.65 0.50 6.88
N VAL A 99 -12.79 0.40 6.19
CA VAL A 99 -13.92 1.33 6.32
C VAL A 99 -14.60 1.31 7.70
N HIS A 100 -14.29 0.33 8.54
CA HIS A 100 -14.85 0.22 9.89
C HIS A 100 -14.04 0.97 10.95
N LEU A 101 -12.85 1.47 10.61
CA LEU A 101 -12.06 2.28 11.52
C LEU A 101 -12.64 3.70 11.62
N THR A 102 -12.72 4.21 12.85
CA THR A 102 -13.01 5.63 13.06
C THR A 102 -11.78 6.45 12.69
N LEU A 103 -11.99 7.72 12.31
CA LEU A 103 -10.90 8.66 12.00
C LEU A 103 -9.82 8.70 13.11
N SER A 104 -10.23 8.67 14.38
CA SER A 104 -9.29 8.64 15.50
C SER A 104 -8.45 7.36 15.51
N LYS A 105 -9.03 6.19 15.23
CA LYS A 105 -8.28 4.93 15.12
C LYS A 105 -7.34 4.93 13.92
N GLN A 106 -7.78 5.45 12.78
CA GLN A 106 -6.94 5.60 11.59
C GLN A 106 -5.70 6.45 11.89
N VAL A 107 -5.87 7.57 12.62
CA VAL A 107 -4.74 8.42 13.05
C VAL A 107 -3.83 7.70 14.04
N VAL A 108 -4.37 6.90 14.97
CA VAL A 108 -3.55 6.10 15.89
C VAL A 108 -2.70 5.09 15.14
N CYS A 109 -3.26 4.39 14.15
CA CYS A 109 -2.51 3.47 13.29
C CYS A 109 -1.38 4.20 12.52
N LEU A 110 -1.68 5.31 11.85
CA LEU A 110 -0.65 6.09 11.15
C LEU A 110 0.43 6.64 12.09
N SER A 111 0.03 7.03 13.32
CA SER A 111 0.99 7.44 14.33
C SER A 111 1.89 6.28 14.76
N CYS A 112 1.32 5.09 14.98
CA CYS A 112 2.08 3.87 15.29
C CYS A 112 3.08 3.55 14.16
N PHE A 113 2.62 3.55 12.91
CA PHE A 113 3.46 3.40 11.72
C PHE A 113 4.63 4.39 11.72
N ALA A 114 4.36 5.69 11.90
CA ALA A 114 5.40 6.72 11.90
C ALA A 114 6.48 6.49 12.97
N HIS A 115 6.08 6.07 14.18
CA HIS A 115 7.00 5.84 15.29
C HIS A 115 7.81 4.56 15.13
N LEU A 116 7.18 3.46 14.70
CA LEU A 116 7.88 2.22 14.39
C LEU A 116 8.92 2.46 13.29
N LEU A 117 8.50 3.13 12.21
CA LEU A 117 9.39 3.45 11.10
C LEU A 117 10.53 4.38 11.53
N TYR A 118 10.25 5.40 12.34
CA TYR A 118 11.27 6.28 12.91
C TYR A 118 12.29 5.50 13.75
N ALA A 119 11.83 4.65 14.67
CA ALA A 119 12.69 3.86 15.53
C ALA A 119 13.61 2.93 14.72
N SER A 120 13.05 2.21 13.74
CA SER A 120 13.83 1.36 12.83
C SER A 120 14.81 2.15 11.97
N TYR A 121 14.40 3.33 11.48
CA TYR A 121 15.26 4.17 10.64
C TYR A 121 16.37 4.87 11.43
N GLN A 122 16.19 5.17 12.71
CA GLN A 122 17.26 5.66 13.58
C GLN A 122 18.35 4.60 13.81
N ASP A 123 17.98 3.32 13.85
CA ASP A 123 18.91 2.21 14.08
C ASP A 123 19.67 1.82 12.80
N GLN A 124 18.98 1.74 11.67
CA GLN A 124 19.53 1.16 10.42
C GLN A 124 19.74 2.19 9.30
N HIS A 125 19.16 3.39 9.41
CA HIS A 125 19.24 4.47 8.41
C HIS A 125 18.96 3.97 6.98
N HIS A 126 19.84 4.30 6.04
CA HIS A 126 19.76 3.94 4.63
C HIS A 126 19.78 2.42 4.35
N HIS A 127 20.18 1.59 5.33
CA HIS A 127 20.06 0.13 5.21
C HIS A 127 18.62 -0.36 5.37
N LEU A 128 17.77 0.39 6.09
CA LEU A 128 16.34 0.09 6.15
C LEU A 128 15.68 0.38 4.81
N MET A 129 15.80 1.63 4.36
CA MET A 129 15.18 2.14 3.14
C MET A 129 15.88 3.42 2.66
N PRO A 130 15.74 3.81 1.39
CA PRO A 130 16.23 5.09 0.90
C PRO A 130 15.67 6.28 1.67
N ASN A 131 16.47 7.33 1.87
CA ASN A 131 16.05 8.56 2.56
C ASN A 131 14.77 9.16 1.96
N GLN A 132 14.61 9.06 0.63
CA GLN A 132 13.44 9.54 -0.08
C GLN A 132 12.18 8.78 0.35
N LEU A 133 12.22 7.44 0.33
CA LEU A 133 11.08 6.61 0.75
C LEU A 133 10.71 6.85 2.21
N TYR A 134 11.71 7.03 3.09
CA TYR A 134 11.47 7.40 4.49
C TYR A 134 10.80 8.76 4.62
N TYR A 135 11.30 9.77 3.90
CA TYR A 135 10.72 11.12 3.89
C TYR A 135 9.28 11.10 3.38
N ASP A 136 9.01 10.38 2.29
CA ASP A 136 7.68 10.26 1.70
C ASP A 136 6.72 9.55 2.67
N SER A 137 7.17 8.46 3.31
CA SER A 137 6.41 7.74 4.33
C SER A 137 6.00 8.62 5.52
N GLN A 138 6.93 9.41 6.07
CA GLN A 138 6.62 10.36 7.15
C GLN A 138 5.73 11.52 6.67
N SER A 139 5.88 11.92 5.40
CA SER A 139 5.08 12.97 4.79
C SER A 139 3.61 12.56 4.62
N ILE A 140 3.30 11.28 4.34
CA ILE A 140 1.93 10.76 4.33
C ILE A 140 1.24 11.05 5.68
N VAL A 141 1.89 10.69 6.79
CA VAL A 141 1.33 10.87 8.14
C VAL A 141 1.16 12.35 8.48
N LYS A 142 2.21 13.16 8.23
CA LYS A 142 2.17 14.61 8.48
C LYS A 142 1.05 15.29 7.68
N THR A 143 0.97 15.01 6.38
CA THR A 143 -0.03 15.62 5.48
C THR A 143 -1.44 15.23 5.91
N THR A 144 -1.65 13.97 6.27
CA THR A 144 -2.93 13.48 6.79
C THR A 144 -3.37 14.24 8.03
N VAL A 145 -2.51 14.34 9.05
CA VAL A 145 -2.81 15.07 10.30
C VAL A 145 -3.07 16.55 10.03
N MET A 146 -2.28 17.19 9.16
CA MET A 146 -2.46 18.59 8.81
C MET A 146 -3.79 18.82 8.08
N ASN A 147 -4.20 17.92 7.18
CA ASN A 147 -5.46 18.05 6.45
C ASN A 147 -6.67 17.81 7.36
N ILE A 148 -6.59 16.91 8.34
CA ILE A 148 -7.61 16.78 9.39
C ILE A 148 -7.74 18.10 10.17
N ALA A 149 -6.63 18.68 10.62
CA ALA A 149 -6.64 19.94 11.37
C ALA A 149 -7.19 21.11 10.55
N LYS A 150 -6.88 21.16 9.24
CA LYS A 150 -7.47 22.14 8.31
C LYS A 150 -8.97 21.92 8.18
N GLN A 151 -9.42 20.68 8.00
CA GLN A 151 -10.84 20.37 7.87
C GLN A 151 -11.61 20.79 9.12
N GLN A 152 -11.10 20.48 10.32
CA GLN A 152 -11.71 20.89 11.58
C GLN A 152 -11.90 22.41 11.71
N LYS A 153 -10.99 23.20 11.12
CA LYS A 153 -11.10 24.67 11.09
C LYS A 153 -12.06 25.19 10.02
N LEU A 154 -12.16 24.50 8.88
CA LEU A 154 -13.03 24.88 7.77
C LEU A 154 -14.48 24.48 8.02
N ASP A 155 -14.70 23.21 8.36
CA ASP A 155 -15.99 22.65 8.75
C ASP A 155 -15.77 21.39 9.61
N SER A 156 -16.08 21.51 10.89
CA SER A 156 -15.92 20.41 11.87
C SER A 156 -17.01 19.33 11.76
N ASN A 157 -18.11 19.58 11.04
CA ASN A 157 -19.22 18.64 10.90
C ASN A 157 -19.13 17.81 9.62
N SER A 158 -18.30 18.21 8.66
CA SER A 158 -18.10 17.45 7.42
C SER A 158 -17.36 16.14 7.67
N ALA A 159 -17.75 15.09 6.97
CA ALA A 159 -17.01 13.82 6.98
C ALA A 159 -15.64 13.98 6.29
N PHE A 160 -14.61 13.36 6.87
CA PHE A 160 -13.26 13.31 6.31
C PHE A 160 -12.90 11.85 6.00
N SER A 161 -12.46 11.59 4.78
CA SER A 161 -12.03 10.26 4.32
C SER A 161 -10.59 10.33 3.83
N PHE A 162 -9.78 9.34 4.21
CA PHE A 162 -8.39 9.24 3.76
C PHE A 162 -8.29 8.94 2.26
N LEU A 163 -9.31 8.32 1.66
CA LEU A 163 -9.36 8.09 0.21
C LEU A 163 -9.36 9.41 -0.58
N ASN A 164 -9.85 10.51 0.01
CA ASN A 164 -9.84 11.82 -0.61
C ASN A 164 -8.48 12.52 -0.53
N LEU A 165 -7.49 11.89 0.12
CA LEU A 165 -6.11 12.38 0.20
C LEU A 165 -5.22 11.83 -0.91
N SER A 166 -5.69 10.82 -1.65
CA SER A 166 -4.93 10.22 -2.74
C SER A 166 -4.95 11.09 -3.99
N ASP A 167 -3.91 10.92 -4.82
CA ASP A 167 -3.83 11.50 -6.15
C ASP A 167 -4.58 10.65 -7.20
N ASP A 168 -5.30 9.59 -6.81
CA ASP A 168 -6.09 8.72 -7.71
C ASP A 168 -7.03 9.52 -8.64
N ALA A 169 -7.64 10.60 -8.12
CA ALA A 169 -8.51 11.46 -8.93
C ALA A 169 -7.73 12.20 -10.03
N LEU A 170 -6.47 12.55 -9.75
CA LEU A 170 -5.56 13.16 -10.71
C LEU A 170 -5.06 12.10 -11.72
N GLU A 171 -4.72 10.90 -11.27
CA GLU A 171 -4.33 9.78 -12.15
C GLU A 171 -5.45 9.36 -13.09
N LEU A 172 -6.69 9.33 -12.59
CA LEU A 172 -7.87 9.07 -13.42
C LEU A 172 -8.06 10.18 -14.46
N LEU A 173 -7.82 11.44 -14.08
CA LEU A 173 -7.85 12.56 -15.03
C LEU A 173 -6.75 12.43 -16.09
N PHE A 174 -5.52 12.03 -15.71
CA PHE A 174 -4.44 11.72 -16.64
C PHE A 174 -4.81 10.55 -17.56
N THR A 175 -5.50 9.54 -17.05
CA THR A 175 -6.00 8.41 -17.84
C THR A 175 -6.99 8.88 -18.90
N PHE A 176 -7.96 9.74 -18.55
CA PHE A 176 -8.87 10.35 -19.52
C PHE A 176 -8.13 11.23 -20.55
N LEU A 177 -7.08 11.93 -20.12
CA LEU A 177 -6.24 12.74 -21.01
C LEU A 177 -5.54 11.85 -22.05
N CYS A 178 -4.95 10.74 -21.61
CA CYS A 178 -4.28 9.78 -22.48
C CYS A 178 -5.26 9.08 -23.43
N MET A 179 -6.44 8.65 -22.94
CA MET A 179 -7.47 8.03 -23.78
C MET A 179 -7.99 8.98 -24.87
N SER A 180 -8.02 10.29 -24.60
CA SER A 180 -8.41 11.31 -25.59
C SER A 180 -7.42 11.42 -26.76
N GLY A 181 -6.19 10.93 -26.60
CA GLY A 181 -5.14 10.97 -27.63
C GLY A 181 -5.12 9.79 -28.61
N GLY A 182 -5.92 8.75 -28.37
CA GLY A 182 -5.95 7.55 -29.20
C GLY A 182 -4.58 6.89 -29.31
N HIS A 183 -3.96 6.90 -30.51
CA HIS A 183 -2.64 6.30 -30.75
C HIS A 183 -1.46 7.25 -30.47
N ASN A 184 -1.72 8.52 -30.10
CA ASN A 184 -0.67 9.49 -29.80
C ASN A 184 -0.54 9.74 -28.29
N ASN A 185 0.24 8.89 -27.62
CA ASN A 185 0.53 9.03 -26.19
C ASN A 185 1.57 10.13 -25.88
N ALA A 186 2.28 10.63 -26.91
CA ALA A 186 3.25 11.72 -26.77
C ALA A 186 2.58 13.07 -27.10
N VAL A 187 1.88 13.61 -26.12
CA VAL A 187 1.12 14.86 -26.24
C VAL A 187 2.03 16.08 -26.20
N ASN A 188 1.85 17.01 -27.14
CA ASN A 188 2.45 18.33 -27.03
C ASN A 188 1.64 19.23 -26.08
N TYR A 189 2.29 20.24 -25.49
CA TYR A 189 1.67 21.10 -24.48
C TYR A 189 0.31 21.69 -24.89
N ARG A 190 0.16 22.11 -26.15
CA ARG A 190 -1.09 22.71 -26.65
C ARG A 190 -2.22 21.67 -26.73
N GLN A 191 -1.90 20.47 -27.21
CA GLN A 191 -2.83 19.35 -27.23
C GLN A 191 -3.23 18.92 -25.81
N ALA A 192 -2.30 18.93 -24.85
CA ALA A 192 -2.60 18.62 -23.45
C ALA A 192 -3.66 19.57 -22.89
N VAL A 193 -3.53 20.88 -23.14
CA VAL A 193 -4.49 21.87 -22.63
C VAL A 193 -5.88 21.65 -23.21
N ASP A 194 -5.98 21.43 -24.52
CA ASP A 194 -7.25 21.19 -25.20
C ASP A 194 -7.91 19.88 -24.72
N TRP A 195 -7.13 18.83 -24.52
CA TRP A 195 -7.62 17.52 -24.07
C TRP A 195 -7.95 17.50 -22.58
N LEU A 196 -7.28 18.31 -21.76
CA LEU A 196 -7.57 18.40 -20.32
C LEU A 196 -8.99 18.91 -20.08
N GLY A 197 -9.46 19.87 -20.90
CA GLY A 197 -10.84 20.33 -20.85
C GLY A 197 -11.85 19.22 -21.17
N ALA A 198 -11.54 18.38 -22.16
CA ALA A 198 -12.36 17.22 -22.52
C ALA A 198 -12.33 16.15 -21.41
N ALA A 199 -11.16 15.81 -20.90
CA ALA A 199 -10.94 14.85 -19.82
C ALA A 199 -11.70 15.26 -18.53
N HIS A 200 -11.65 16.54 -18.16
CA HIS A 200 -12.41 17.08 -17.04
C HIS A 200 -13.93 16.96 -17.25
N ASN A 201 -14.42 17.22 -18.47
CA ASN A 201 -15.84 17.05 -18.79
C ASN A 201 -16.28 15.58 -18.70
N ILE A 202 -15.46 14.65 -19.19
CA ILE A 202 -15.69 13.19 -19.10
C ILE A 202 -15.75 12.77 -17.63
N GLY A 203 -14.74 13.14 -16.82
CA GLY A 203 -14.72 12.86 -15.39
C GLY A 203 -15.94 13.44 -14.66
N GLY A 204 -16.35 14.67 -15.01
CA GLY A 204 -17.55 15.29 -14.46
C GLY A 204 -18.86 14.57 -14.83
N VAL A 205 -18.97 14.00 -16.04
CA VAL A 205 -20.12 13.19 -16.44
C VAL A 205 -20.17 11.89 -15.65
N PHE A 206 -19.03 11.19 -15.54
CA PHE A 206 -18.94 9.96 -14.76
C PHE A 206 -19.20 10.16 -13.26
N ALA A 207 -18.75 11.28 -12.68
CA ALA A 207 -19.07 11.63 -11.29
C ALA A 207 -20.58 11.88 -11.07
N ARG A 208 -21.30 12.39 -12.08
CA ARG A 208 -22.76 12.61 -12.01
C ARG A 208 -23.58 11.38 -12.37
N GLN A 209 -23.02 10.45 -13.13
CA GLN A 209 -23.66 9.22 -13.58
C GLN A 209 -22.72 8.03 -13.36
N PRO A 210 -22.64 7.51 -12.12
CA PRO A 210 -21.75 6.42 -11.77
C PRO A 210 -22.02 5.13 -12.57
N ASP A 211 -23.27 4.91 -12.97
CA ASP A 211 -23.69 3.75 -13.76
C ASP A 211 -23.03 3.70 -15.16
N LEU A 212 -22.55 4.84 -15.67
CA LEU A 212 -21.82 4.92 -16.93
C LEU A 212 -20.31 4.69 -16.72
N ALA A 213 -19.82 4.95 -15.51
CA ALA A 213 -18.42 4.80 -15.12
C ALA A 213 -18.13 3.34 -14.78
N HIS A 214 -18.04 2.52 -15.81
CA HIS A 214 -17.47 1.20 -15.67
C HIS A 214 -15.97 1.41 -15.44
N GLY A 215 -15.45 1.07 -14.26
CA GLY A 215 -14.02 1.20 -13.92
C GLY A 215 -13.13 0.39 -14.89
N HIS A 216 -11.84 0.29 -14.60
CA HIS A 216 -10.90 -0.47 -15.42
C HIS A 216 -11.39 -1.92 -15.64
N HIS A 217 -11.99 -2.20 -16.79
CA HIS A 217 -12.20 -3.55 -17.27
C HIS A 217 -10.88 -4.03 -17.87
N CYS A 218 -10.07 -4.71 -17.06
CA CYS A 218 -9.05 -5.60 -17.61
C CYS A 218 -9.80 -6.69 -18.38
N LEU A 219 -9.83 -6.58 -19.71
CA LEU A 219 -10.33 -7.64 -20.57
C LEU A 219 -9.49 -8.89 -20.30
N ASN A 220 -10.08 -9.90 -19.65
CA ASN A 220 -9.52 -11.24 -19.63
C ASN A 220 -9.53 -11.74 -21.08
N LEU A 221 -8.39 -11.63 -21.75
CA LEU A 221 -8.15 -12.33 -23.00
C LEU A 221 -7.97 -13.80 -22.63
N SER A 222 -9.06 -14.55 -22.75
CA SER A 222 -9.07 -16.01 -22.78
C SER A 222 -8.12 -16.55 -23.84
#